data_AF-A0A851SJ72-F1
#
_entry.id   AF-A0A851SJ72-F1
#
_cell.length_a   1.000
_cell.length_b   1.000
_cell.length_c   1.000
_cell.angle_alpha   90.00
_cell.angle_beta   90.00
_cell.angle_gamma   90.00
#
_symmetry.space_group_name_H-M   'P 1'
#
loop_
_entity.id
_entity.type
_entity.pdbx_description
1 polymer ?
#
loop_
_entity_poly.entity_id
_entity_poly.type
_entity_poly.pdbx_seq_one_letter_code
_entity_poly.pdbx_strand_id
1 'polypeptide(L)'
;QADSSWRRQRILHVPLCKEDCQEWWEDCRDALTCKENWHKGWNWATGWNRCPWGALCRPFSQVFPRPKDLCEKVWSSSFRYSPEPRGSGRCIQMWFDPAQGNPNVAVAKFYAGRRRSSPAQEEEEAPGSDPAVRALPWPVLLLLPLALLLLPAGAGGSGIPGV
;
A
#
# COMPACT_ATOMS: atom_id res chain seq x y z
N GLN A 1 5.21 -5.90 12.61
CA GLN A 1 5.05 -6.35 14.01
C GLN A 1 3.62 -6.06 14.45
N ALA A 2 3.02 -6.86 15.32
CA ALA A 2 1.73 -6.55 15.92
C ALA A 2 1.92 -6.73 17.40
N ASP A 3 2.47 -5.71 18.04
CA ASP A 3 2.62 -5.70 19.48
C ASP A 3 1.30 -5.25 20.08
N SER A 4 0.54 -6.21 20.60
CA SER A 4 -0.79 -6.02 21.16
C SER A 4 -0.92 -6.88 22.41
N SER A 5 -1.92 -6.61 23.26
CA SER A 5 -2.11 -7.31 24.53
C SER A 5 -2.24 -8.83 24.45
N TRP A 6 -2.45 -9.40 23.27
CA TRP A 6 -2.82 -10.80 23.07
C TRP A 6 -1.96 -11.54 22.03
N ARG A 7 -1.16 -10.83 21.22
CA ARG A 7 -0.23 -11.39 20.23
C ARG A 7 0.95 -10.44 20.02
N ARG A 8 2.13 -10.99 19.73
CA ARG A 8 3.38 -10.24 19.38
C ARG A 8 3.64 -10.14 17.87
N GLN A 9 3.07 -11.08 17.12
CA GLN A 9 3.25 -11.20 15.67
C GLN A 9 1.89 -11.42 15.01
N ARG A 10 1.79 -10.99 13.75
CA ARG A 10 0.64 -11.29 12.89
C ARG A 10 1.08 -11.40 11.44
N ILE A 11 0.23 -12.03 10.66
CA ILE A 11 0.33 -12.01 9.21
C ILE A 11 -0.20 -10.69 8.63
N LEU A 12 0.36 -10.31 7.50
CA LEU A 12 0.01 -9.12 6.75
C LEU A 12 0.16 -9.41 5.27
N HIS A 13 -0.84 -9.00 4.50
CA HIS A 13 -0.85 -9.10 3.04
C HIS A 13 -0.54 -10.50 2.50
N VAL A 14 -1.03 -11.54 3.18
CA VAL A 14 -0.93 -12.91 2.67
C VAL A 14 -1.72 -12.99 1.34
N PRO A 15 -1.10 -13.38 0.21
CA PRO A 15 -1.76 -13.38 -1.08
C PRO A 15 -2.76 -14.54 -1.15
N LEU A 16 -4.02 -14.28 -0.80
CA LEU A 16 -5.08 -15.30 -0.82
C LEU A 16 -5.48 -15.60 -2.28
N CYS A 17 -5.60 -16.87 -2.63
CA CYS A 17 -6.00 -17.27 -3.98
C CYS A 17 -7.37 -16.71 -4.35
N LYS A 18 -7.55 -16.47 -5.65
CA LYS A 18 -8.76 -15.89 -6.21
C LYS A 18 -10.02 -16.65 -5.78
N GLU A 19 -10.02 -17.96 -5.99
CA GLU A 19 -11.19 -18.82 -5.73
C GLU A 19 -11.50 -18.87 -4.23
N ASP A 20 -10.49 -19.04 -3.36
CA ASP A 20 -10.69 -19.03 -1.90
C ASP A 20 -11.37 -17.74 -1.40
N CYS A 21 -11.00 -16.59 -1.96
CA CYS A 21 -11.62 -15.33 -1.58
C CYS A 21 -13.04 -15.17 -2.15
N GLN A 22 -13.25 -15.59 -3.40
CA GLN A 22 -14.54 -15.50 -4.09
C GLN A 22 -15.58 -16.42 -3.46
N GLU A 23 -15.25 -17.71 -3.28
CA GLU A 23 -16.12 -18.71 -2.69
C GLU A 23 -16.49 -18.34 -1.24
N TRP A 24 -15.52 -17.88 -0.44
CA TRP A 24 -15.82 -17.42 0.93
C TRP A 24 -16.83 -16.28 0.95
N TRP A 25 -16.70 -15.31 0.03
CA TRP A 25 -17.64 -14.21 -0.07
C TRP A 25 -19.01 -14.66 -0.57
N GLU A 26 -19.05 -15.53 -1.58
CA GLU A 26 -20.28 -16.09 -2.14
C GLU A 26 -21.08 -16.87 -1.09
N ASP A 27 -20.41 -17.70 -0.29
CA ASP A 27 -21.06 -18.47 0.79
C ASP A 27 -21.64 -17.56 1.90
N CYS A 28 -21.05 -16.37 2.10
CA CYS A 28 -21.45 -15.45 3.16
C CYS A 28 -22.39 -14.33 2.69
N ARG A 29 -22.62 -14.13 1.39
CA ARG A 29 -23.21 -12.89 0.83
C ARG A 29 -24.55 -12.46 1.44
N ASP A 30 -25.35 -13.43 1.88
CA ASP A 30 -26.70 -13.22 2.44
C ASP A 30 -26.72 -13.30 3.97
N ALA A 31 -25.60 -13.67 4.61
CA ALA A 31 -25.43 -13.58 6.05
C ALA A 31 -25.47 -12.11 6.52
N LEU A 32 -25.58 -11.90 7.83
CA LEU A 32 -25.62 -10.55 8.41
C LEU A 32 -24.34 -10.21 9.16
N THR A 33 -23.91 -8.96 9.05
CA THR A 33 -22.89 -8.37 9.91
C THR A 33 -23.17 -6.89 10.12
N CYS A 34 -22.53 -6.28 11.11
CA CYS A 34 -22.68 -4.87 11.45
C CYS A 34 -21.39 -4.07 11.28
N LYS A 35 -20.31 -4.70 10.80
CA LYS A 35 -18.98 -4.06 10.66
C LYS A 35 -18.12 -4.71 9.57
N GLU A 36 -17.29 -3.88 8.95
CA GLU A 36 -16.26 -4.31 7.99
C GLU A 36 -14.98 -4.85 8.64
N ASN A 37 -14.58 -4.37 9.82
CA ASN A 37 -13.34 -4.80 10.48
C ASN A 37 -13.68 -5.56 11.77
N TRP A 38 -13.28 -6.84 11.81
CA TRP A 38 -13.60 -7.75 12.91
C TRP A 38 -12.46 -7.88 13.94
N HIS A 39 -11.30 -7.28 13.70
CA HIS A 39 -10.25 -7.21 14.73
C HIS A 39 -10.52 -6.19 15.83
N LYS A 40 -11.26 -5.11 15.54
CA LYS A 40 -11.36 -3.96 16.44
C LYS A 40 -12.75 -3.32 16.45
N GLY A 41 -13.04 -2.61 17.54
CA GLY A 41 -14.23 -1.76 17.64
C GLY A 41 -15.53 -2.54 17.81
N TRP A 42 -15.48 -3.74 18.38
CA TRP A 42 -16.65 -4.44 18.94
C TRP A 42 -17.02 -3.87 20.32
N ASN A 43 -18.27 -4.03 20.72
CA ASN A 43 -18.68 -3.83 22.10
C ASN A 43 -18.44 -5.14 22.89
N TRP A 44 -17.65 -5.07 23.97
CA TRP A 44 -17.28 -6.21 24.82
C TRP A 44 -17.88 -6.16 26.22
N ALA A 45 -18.83 -5.26 26.50
CA ALA A 45 -19.39 -5.05 27.84
C ALA A 45 -20.00 -6.33 28.45
N THR A 46 -20.45 -7.27 27.62
CA THR A 46 -21.04 -8.55 28.07
C THR A 46 -20.04 -9.71 28.10
N GLY A 47 -18.74 -9.46 27.92
CA GLY A 47 -17.70 -10.49 27.82
C GLY A 47 -17.61 -11.21 26.45
N TRP A 48 -18.53 -10.94 25.53
CA TRP A 48 -18.57 -11.47 24.16
C TRP A 48 -18.73 -10.31 23.18
N ASN A 49 -18.27 -10.46 21.93
CA ASN A 49 -18.36 -9.38 20.94
C ASN A 49 -19.82 -9.14 20.53
N ARG A 50 -20.26 -7.89 20.70
CA ARG A 50 -21.54 -7.37 20.24
C ARG A 50 -21.31 -6.24 19.24
N CYS A 51 -22.29 -6.00 18.38
CA CYS A 51 -22.28 -4.84 17.50
C CYS A 51 -22.06 -3.55 18.30
N PRO A 52 -21.34 -2.56 17.72
CA PRO A 52 -21.21 -1.25 18.34
C PRO A 52 -22.58 -0.62 18.56
N TRP A 53 -22.69 0.24 19.57
CA TRP A 53 -23.92 0.97 19.84
C TRP A 53 -24.38 1.74 18.59
N GLY A 54 -25.64 1.59 18.22
CA GLY A 54 -26.23 2.22 17.04
C GLY A 54 -25.86 1.58 15.69
N ALA A 55 -25.00 0.55 15.66
CA ALA A 55 -24.71 -0.16 14.42
C ALA A 55 -25.86 -1.10 14.04
N LEU A 56 -26.31 -1.01 12.78
CA LEU A 56 -27.35 -1.87 12.24
C LEU A 56 -26.73 -3.11 11.59
N CYS A 57 -27.34 -4.27 11.81
CA CYS A 57 -27.03 -5.48 11.05
C CYS A 57 -27.49 -5.30 9.60
N ARG A 58 -26.61 -5.58 8.65
CA ARG A 58 -26.84 -5.49 7.22
C ARG A 58 -26.36 -6.78 6.54
N PRO A 59 -26.90 -7.13 5.36
CA PRO A 59 -26.35 -8.20 4.54
C PRO A 59 -24.84 -8.04 4.33
N PHE A 60 -24.11 -9.15 4.35
CA PHE A 60 -22.67 -9.20 4.12
C PHE A 60 -22.32 -8.56 2.78
N SER A 61 -23.12 -8.78 1.74
CA SER A 61 -22.97 -8.13 0.44
C SER A 61 -23.11 -6.60 0.46
N GLN A 62 -23.78 -6.02 1.45
CA GLN A 62 -23.82 -4.55 1.62
C GLN A 62 -22.60 -4.03 2.39
N VAL A 63 -22.09 -4.81 3.34
CA VAL A 63 -20.93 -4.43 4.15
C VAL A 63 -19.61 -4.69 3.41
N PHE A 64 -19.57 -5.76 2.63
CA PHE A 64 -18.47 -6.15 1.76
C PHE A 64 -19.00 -6.28 0.31
N PRO A 65 -18.99 -5.21 -0.50
CA PRO A 65 -19.60 -5.23 -1.83
C PRO A 65 -18.95 -6.20 -2.83
N ARG A 66 -17.67 -6.52 -2.65
CA ARG A 66 -16.92 -7.45 -3.51
C ARG A 66 -16.12 -8.44 -2.64
N PRO A 67 -15.73 -9.60 -3.19
CA PRO A 67 -14.87 -10.56 -2.49
C PRO A 67 -13.60 -9.93 -1.93
N LYS A 68 -12.93 -9.08 -2.72
CA LYS A 68 -11.74 -8.34 -2.26
C LYS A 68 -12.00 -7.50 -1.01
N ASP A 69 -13.18 -6.87 -0.91
CA ASP A 69 -13.52 -6.05 0.26
C ASP A 69 -13.63 -6.91 1.52
N LEU A 70 -14.19 -8.12 1.42
CA LEU A 70 -14.21 -9.09 2.53
C LEU A 70 -12.78 -9.49 2.92
N CYS A 71 -12.05 -10.10 2.01
CA CYS A 71 -10.78 -10.75 2.31
C CYS A 71 -9.72 -9.78 2.84
N GLU A 72 -9.69 -8.55 2.32
CA GLU A 72 -8.70 -7.55 2.75
C GLU A 72 -9.10 -6.82 4.04
N LYS A 73 -10.39 -6.57 4.28
CA LYS A 73 -10.81 -5.68 5.38
C LYS A 73 -11.18 -6.42 6.66
N VAL A 74 -11.84 -7.58 6.56
CA VAL A 74 -12.42 -8.28 7.72
C VAL A 74 -11.39 -8.54 8.82
N TRP A 75 -10.17 -8.90 8.45
CA TRP A 75 -9.05 -9.13 9.36
C TRP A 75 -7.94 -8.08 9.26
N SER A 76 -8.27 -6.81 9.04
CA SER A 76 -7.30 -5.69 9.01
C SER A 76 -6.06 -5.96 8.15
N SER A 77 -6.27 -6.27 6.88
CA SER A 77 -5.22 -6.53 5.88
C SER A 77 -4.35 -7.75 6.18
N SER A 78 -4.85 -8.71 6.97
CA SER A 78 -4.15 -10.00 7.16
C SER A 78 -3.99 -10.73 5.83
N PHE A 79 -5.02 -10.70 4.99
CA PHE A 79 -4.97 -11.20 3.61
C PHE A 79 -4.98 -10.03 2.62
N ARG A 80 -4.42 -10.30 1.43
CA ARG A 80 -4.50 -9.48 0.23
C ARG A 80 -5.08 -10.34 -0.87
N TYR A 81 -6.07 -9.84 -1.61
CA TYR A 81 -6.63 -10.58 -2.74
C TYR A 81 -5.56 -10.75 -3.83
N SER A 82 -5.37 -11.97 -4.30
CA SER A 82 -4.53 -12.30 -5.45
C SER A 82 -5.40 -12.64 -6.66
N PRO A 83 -5.07 -12.20 -7.88
CA PRO A 83 -5.73 -12.67 -9.09
C PRO A 83 -5.30 -14.09 -9.49
N GLU A 84 -4.26 -14.63 -8.84
CA GLU A 84 -3.71 -15.97 -9.11
C GLU A 84 -4.69 -17.07 -8.69
N PRO A 85 -4.90 -18.09 -9.55
CA PRO A 85 -5.79 -19.19 -9.22
C PRO A 85 -5.13 -20.17 -8.24
N ARG A 86 -5.95 -20.99 -7.56
CA ARG A 86 -5.51 -22.19 -6.84
C ARG A 86 -4.56 -23.04 -7.71
N GLY A 87 -3.54 -23.62 -7.09
CA GLY A 87 -2.55 -24.46 -7.77
C GLY A 87 -1.47 -23.69 -8.56
N SER A 88 -1.57 -22.37 -8.74
CA SER A 88 -0.55 -21.56 -9.43
C SER A 88 0.83 -21.55 -8.76
N GLY A 89 0.90 -21.89 -7.46
CA GLY A 89 2.09 -21.71 -6.64
C GLY A 89 2.40 -20.25 -6.32
N ARG A 90 1.48 -19.32 -6.61
CA ARG A 90 1.65 -17.87 -6.42
C ARG A 90 0.69 -17.25 -5.40
N CYS A 91 -0.21 -18.04 -4.83
CA CYS A 91 -1.15 -17.60 -3.80
C CYS A 91 -1.37 -18.70 -2.75
N ILE A 92 -1.72 -18.30 -1.54
CA ILE A 92 -2.04 -19.19 -0.43
C ILE A 92 -3.48 -19.66 -0.57
N GLN A 93 -3.66 -20.97 -0.47
CA GLN A 93 -4.95 -21.65 -0.43
C GLN A 93 -5.35 -21.86 1.03
N MET A 94 -6.59 -21.51 1.38
CA MET A 94 -7.13 -21.76 2.71
C MET A 94 -7.73 -23.16 2.78
N TRP A 95 -8.19 -23.68 1.64
CA TRP A 95 -8.76 -25.02 1.49
C TRP A 95 -7.96 -25.85 0.48
N PHE A 96 -7.55 -27.06 0.88
CA PHE A 96 -6.86 -28.02 0.03
C PHE A 96 -7.00 -29.44 0.59
N ASP A 97 -6.86 -30.44 -0.27
CA ASP A 97 -6.86 -31.86 0.12
C ASP A 97 -5.49 -32.25 0.70
N PRO A 98 -5.39 -32.63 1.98
CA PRO A 98 -4.11 -33.02 2.58
C PRO A 98 -3.50 -34.27 1.95
N ALA A 99 -4.28 -35.15 1.32
CA ALA A 99 -3.76 -36.33 0.63
C ALA A 99 -2.91 -35.98 -0.60
N GLN A 100 -3.13 -34.80 -1.18
CA GLN A 100 -2.36 -34.26 -2.31
C GLN A 100 -1.18 -33.38 -1.85
N GLY A 101 -0.95 -33.29 -0.54
CA GLY A 101 0.08 -32.46 0.07
C GLY A 101 -0.33 -31.00 0.26
N ASN A 102 0.48 -30.24 1.02
CA ASN A 102 0.20 -28.84 1.30
C ASN A 102 0.76 -27.92 0.19
N PRO A 103 -0.09 -27.30 -0.65
CA PRO A 103 0.37 -26.46 -1.76
C PRO A 103 1.04 -25.16 -1.28
N ASN A 104 0.76 -24.71 -0.06
CA ASN A 104 1.28 -23.46 0.49
C ASN A 104 2.77 -23.52 0.81
N VAL A 105 3.38 -24.71 0.89
CA VAL A 105 4.83 -24.86 1.08
C VAL A 105 5.60 -24.25 -0.09
N ALA A 106 5.15 -24.51 -1.33
CA ALA A 106 5.80 -23.96 -2.52
C ALA A 106 5.63 -22.44 -2.60
N VAL A 107 4.44 -21.94 -2.25
CA VAL A 107 4.11 -20.50 -2.24
C VAL A 107 4.97 -19.75 -1.22
N ALA A 108 5.09 -20.28 0.00
CA ALA A 108 5.92 -19.68 1.05
C ALA A 108 7.41 -19.61 0.62
N LYS A 109 7.93 -20.70 0.04
CA LYS A 109 9.30 -20.73 -0.51
C LYS A 109 9.49 -19.70 -1.62
N PHE A 110 8.53 -19.58 -2.54
CA PHE A 110 8.57 -18.61 -3.63
C PHE A 110 8.70 -17.16 -3.10
N TYR A 111 7.81 -16.73 -2.21
CA TYR A 111 7.84 -15.37 -1.66
C TYR A 111 9.04 -15.12 -0.73
N ALA A 112 9.48 -16.12 0.04
CA ALA A 112 10.69 -16.01 0.85
C ALA A 112 11.97 -15.91 0.00
N GLY A 113 12.00 -16.56 -1.17
CA GLY A 113 13.07 -16.41 -2.15
C GLY A 113 13.08 -15.00 -2.75
N ARG A 114 11.92 -14.51 -3.21
CA ARG A 114 11.79 -13.18 -3.81
C ARG A 114 12.15 -12.04 -2.87
N ARG A 115 11.81 -12.16 -1.58
CA ARG A 115 12.22 -11.17 -0.55
C ARG A 115 13.72 -11.16 -0.31
N ARG A 116 14.41 -12.30 -0.45
CA ARG A 116 15.86 -12.36 -0.32
C ARG A 116 16.58 -11.80 -1.54
N SER A 117 15.98 -11.91 -2.72
CA SER A 117 16.56 -11.44 -3.99
C SER A 117 16.25 -9.98 -4.33
N SER A 118 15.36 -9.32 -3.58
CA SER A 118 15.03 -7.90 -3.77
C SER A 118 15.60 -7.13 -2.57
N PRO A 119 16.48 -6.13 -2.75
CA PRO A 119 16.78 -5.18 -1.68
C PRO A 119 15.45 -4.58 -1.23
N ALA A 120 15.23 -4.47 0.07
CA ALA A 120 14.01 -3.93 0.65
C ALA A 120 13.66 -2.60 -0.03
N GLN A 121 12.56 -2.57 -0.79
CA GLN A 121 11.85 -1.32 -0.98
C GLN A 121 11.10 -1.10 0.32
N GLU A 122 11.77 -0.46 1.26
CA GLU A 122 11.10 0.43 2.20
C GLU A 122 10.36 1.45 1.34
N GLU A 123 9.03 1.37 1.30
CA GLU A 123 8.22 2.58 1.09
C GLU A 123 8.48 3.44 2.34
N GLU A 124 9.59 4.18 2.31
CA GLU A 124 9.83 5.29 3.20
C GLU A 124 8.97 6.44 2.67
N GLU A 125 7.89 6.71 3.39
CA GLU A 125 7.12 7.94 3.29
C GLU A 125 8.06 9.09 3.68
N ALA A 126 8.71 9.68 2.68
CA ALA A 126 9.61 10.80 2.88
C ALA A 126 8.85 11.99 3.52
N PRO A 127 9.28 12.52 4.68
CA PRO A 127 8.90 13.87 5.04
C PRO A 127 9.63 14.82 4.07
N GLY A 128 8.87 15.69 3.42
CA GLY A 128 9.34 16.60 2.38
C GLY A 128 10.64 17.31 2.75
N SER A 129 11.64 17.19 1.88
CA SER A 129 12.84 18.00 1.92
C SER A 129 12.74 19.11 0.88
N ASP A 130 12.82 20.35 1.37
CA ASP A 130 12.99 21.56 0.57
C ASP A 130 14.18 21.45 -0.39
N PRO A 131 14.11 22.05 -1.59
CA PRO A 131 15.22 21.98 -2.54
C PRO A 131 16.42 22.80 -2.02
N ALA A 132 17.56 22.13 -1.94
CA ALA A 132 18.85 22.66 -1.52
C ALA A 132 19.26 23.91 -2.32
N VAL A 133 19.30 25.06 -1.64
CA VAL A 133 20.05 26.23 -2.09
C VAL A 133 21.54 25.89 -1.96
N ARG A 134 22.24 25.79 -3.10
CA ARG A 134 23.70 25.66 -3.12
C ARG A 134 24.32 26.97 -2.63
N ALA A 135 24.70 27.01 -1.35
CA ALA A 135 25.51 28.10 -0.81
C ALA A 135 26.93 28.02 -1.38
N LEU A 136 27.32 29.01 -2.18
CA LEU A 136 28.70 29.21 -2.62
C LEU A 136 29.53 29.74 -1.43
N PRO A 137 30.82 29.36 -1.29
CA PRO A 137 31.67 29.80 -0.19
C PRO A 137 31.94 31.32 -0.22
N TRP A 138 32.04 31.89 0.98
CA TRP A 138 31.90 33.33 1.29
C TRP A 138 32.97 34.32 0.76
N PRO A 139 34.17 33.98 0.22
CA PRO A 139 35.09 35.05 -0.20
C PRO A 139 34.87 35.56 -1.64
N VAL A 140 33.97 34.98 -2.44
CA VAL A 140 33.84 35.34 -3.88
C VAL A 140 32.84 36.47 -4.14
N LEU A 141 32.11 36.94 -3.13
CA LEU A 141 31.04 37.96 -3.28
C LEU A 141 31.50 39.42 -3.19
N LEU A 142 32.81 39.72 -3.16
CA LEU A 142 33.32 41.09 -3.01
C LEU A 142 34.06 41.67 -4.23
N LEU A 143 34.05 41.03 -5.39
CA LEU A 143 34.78 41.55 -6.58
C LEU A 143 33.94 41.84 -7.84
N LEU A 144 32.62 41.85 -7.76
CA LEU A 144 31.77 42.30 -8.87
C LEU A 144 30.62 43.13 -8.26
N PRO A 145 30.68 44.48 -8.30
CA PRO A 145 30.30 45.18 -9.54
C PRO A 145 30.95 46.57 -9.72
N LEU A 146 31.82 46.76 -10.71
CA LEU A 146 32.11 48.12 -11.22
C LEU A 146 32.41 48.18 -12.73
N ALA A 147 31.85 47.26 -13.51
CA ALA A 147 32.03 47.22 -14.96
C ALA A 147 30.73 47.35 -15.75
N LEU A 148 29.71 48.02 -15.19
CA LEU A 148 28.44 48.30 -15.90
C LEU A 148 28.09 49.80 -15.93
N LEU A 149 29.09 50.68 -15.91
CA LEU A 149 28.87 52.14 -15.94
C LEU A 149 29.32 52.85 -17.22
N LEU A 150 29.75 52.15 -18.28
CA LEU A 150 30.19 52.82 -19.51
C LEU A 150 29.79 52.06 -20.78
N LEU A 151 28.50 52.01 -21.10
CA LEU A 151 28.05 51.83 -22.49
C LEU A 151 26.92 52.82 -22.79
N PRO A 152 27.12 53.78 -23.71
CA PRO A 152 26.12 54.77 -24.07
C PRO A 152 25.06 54.17 -25.00
N ALA A 153 23.87 54.74 -24.91
CA ALA A 153 22.73 54.46 -25.76
C ALA A 153 22.98 54.86 -27.23
N GLY A 154 22.69 53.93 -28.13
CA GLY A 154 21.92 54.13 -29.37
C GLY A 154 22.33 55.18 -30.40
N ALA A 155 22.73 54.71 -31.59
CA ALA A 155 22.41 55.18 -32.95
C ALA A 155 23.35 54.43 -33.91
N GLY A 156 23.04 53.92 -35.10
CA GLY A 156 21.88 54.00 -35.98
C GLY A 156 22.41 53.77 -37.42
N GLY A 157 21.78 52.87 -38.20
CA GLY A 157 21.93 52.72 -39.66
C GLY A 157 23.29 52.21 -40.18
N SER A 158 23.46 51.68 -41.39
CA SER A 158 22.58 51.29 -42.50
C SER A 158 23.41 50.40 -43.44
N GLY A 159 22.74 49.73 -44.36
CA GLY A 159 23.29 48.69 -45.24
C GLY A 159 24.33 49.09 -46.29
N ILE A 160 24.74 48.02 -46.98
CA ILE A 160 25.74 47.88 -48.04
C ILE A 160 25.38 48.70 -49.30
N PRO A 161 26.36 49.30 -50.00
CA PRO A 161 26.13 49.85 -51.34
C PRO A 161 26.34 48.77 -52.41
N GLY A 162 25.40 48.70 -53.36
CA GLY A 162 25.60 48.08 -54.66
C GLY A 162 25.89 49.14 -55.71
N VAL A 163 26.91 48.83 -56.53
CA VAL A 163 27.45 49.53 -57.72
C VAL A 163 28.33 50.76 -57.46
#